data_AF-A0A1B7UQJ8-F1
#
_entry.id   AF-A0A1B7UQJ8-F1
#
_cell.length_a   1.000
_cell.length_b   1.000
_cell.length_c   1.000
_cell.angle_alpha   90.00
_cell.angle_beta   90.00
_cell.angle_gamma   90.00
#
_symmetry.space_group_name_H-M   'P 1'
#
loop_
_entity.id
_entity.type
_entity.pdbx_description
1 polymer ?
#
loop_
_entity_poly.entity_id
_entity_poly.type
_entity_poly.pdbx_seq_one_letter_code
_entity_poly.pdbx_strand_id
1 'polypeptide(L)'
;MSESNNATSSAQQLIQPSVNQSIALAVQSAVDLMRNLNTIETTVIGVASAAWLAEPGNTAYKDIIENATKTITFAVENLAKVGTVGAGVLTDLKPD
;
A
#
# COMPACT_ATOMS: atom_id res chain seq x y z
N MET A 1 31.89 27.40 3.81
CA MET A 1 30.54 26.88 4.14
C MET A 1 29.51 27.14 3.04
N SER A 2 29.66 28.13 2.15
CA SER A 2 28.69 28.41 1.06
C SER A 2 28.72 27.45 -0.13
N GLU A 3 29.90 26.95 -0.54
CA GLU A 3 30.02 26.06 -1.71
C GLU A 3 29.47 24.65 -1.46
N SER A 4 29.63 24.13 -0.22
CA SER A 4 29.11 22.83 0.19
C SER A 4 27.58 22.78 0.12
N ASN A 5 26.88 23.81 0.61
CA ASN A 5 25.42 23.84 0.57
C ASN A 5 24.89 23.95 -0.86
N ASN A 6 25.57 24.70 -1.73
CA ASN A 6 25.16 24.86 -3.13
C ASN A 6 25.35 23.56 -3.95
N ALA A 7 26.42 22.81 -3.67
CA ALA A 7 26.64 21.49 -4.26
C ALA A 7 25.59 20.45 -3.81
N THR A 8 25.18 20.47 -2.54
CA THR A 8 24.10 19.60 -2.03
C THR A 8 22.74 19.94 -2.64
N SER A 9 22.37 21.23 -2.72
CA SER A 9 21.10 21.65 -3.33
C SER A 9 21.01 21.32 -4.82
N SER A 10 22.11 21.48 -5.57
CA SER A 10 22.16 21.11 -6.99
C SER A 10 22.08 19.59 -7.20
N ALA A 11 22.74 18.78 -6.37
CA ALA A 11 22.61 17.32 -6.42
C ALA A 11 21.17 16.86 -6.09
N GLN A 12 20.53 17.45 -5.08
CA GLN A 12 19.13 17.19 -4.72
C GLN A 12 18.18 17.52 -5.88
N GLN A 13 18.34 18.69 -6.51
CA GLN A 13 17.55 19.10 -7.67
C GLN A 13 17.67 18.12 -8.85
N LEU A 14 18.87 17.56 -9.07
CA LEU A 14 19.10 16.58 -10.15
C LEU A 14 18.41 15.24 -9.89
N ILE A 15 18.39 14.76 -8.63
CA ILE A 15 17.79 13.45 -8.30
C ILE A 15 16.28 13.52 -8.03
N GLN A 16 15.73 14.68 -7.68
CA GLN A 16 14.35 14.85 -7.27
C GLN A 16 13.32 14.28 -8.27
N PRO A 17 13.41 14.52 -9.59
CA PRO A 17 12.42 14.00 -10.53
C PRO A 17 12.36 12.47 -10.55
N SER A 18 13.52 11.81 -10.50
CA SER A 18 13.60 10.35 -10.47
C SER A 18 13.05 9.79 -9.16
N VAL A 19 13.36 10.43 -8.02
CA VAL A 19 12.79 10.01 -6.73
C VAL A 19 11.29 10.19 -6.71
N ASN A 20 10.76 11.33 -7.19
CA ASN A 20 9.32 11.58 -7.30
C ASN A 20 8.64 10.48 -8.11
N GLN A 21 9.22 10.11 -9.25
CA GLN A 21 8.69 9.04 -10.09
C GLN A 21 8.71 7.68 -9.38
N SER A 22 9.82 7.33 -8.72
CA SER A 22 9.92 6.06 -7.98
C SER A 22 8.90 5.97 -6.84
N ILE A 23 8.69 7.07 -6.08
CA ILE A 23 7.68 7.11 -5.03
C ILE A 23 6.26 7.01 -5.61
N ALA A 24 5.98 7.71 -6.72
CA ALA A 24 4.69 7.62 -7.38
C ALA A 24 4.38 6.18 -7.84
N LEU A 25 5.36 5.48 -8.42
CA LEU A 25 5.23 4.09 -8.83
C LEU A 25 5.04 3.14 -7.63
N ALA A 26 5.73 3.38 -6.51
CA ALA A 26 5.55 2.58 -5.30
C ALA A 26 4.13 2.73 -4.72
N VAL A 27 3.61 3.96 -4.65
CA VAL A 27 2.23 4.23 -4.21
C VAL A 27 1.22 3.58 -5.17
N GLN A 28 1.42 3.71 -6.49
CA GLN A 28 0.55 3.05 -7.48
C GLN A 28 0.56 1.53 -7.31
N SER A 29 1.73 0.92 -7.13
CA SER A 29 1.86 -0.52 -6.90
C SER A 29 1.10 -0.98 -5.64
N ALA A 30 1.15 -0.18 -4.57
CA ALA A 30 0.40 -0.46 -3.34
C ALA A 30 -1.12 -0.32 -3.54
N VAL A 31 -1.57 0.67 -4.32
CA VAL A 31 -2.99 0.82 -4.70
C VAL A 31 -3.46 -0.39 -5.53
N ASP A 32 -2.65 -0.84 -6.47
CA ASP A 32 -2.98 -1.98 -7.32
C ASP A 32 -3.03 -3.29 -6.52
N LEU A 33 -2.08 -3.49 -5.60
CA LEU A 33 -2.13 -4.60 -4.64
C LEU A 33 -3.43 -4.58 -3.84
N MET A 34 -3.80 -3.42 -3.29
CA MET A 34 -5.05 -3.25 -2.53
C MET A 34 -6.28 -3.60 -3.38
N ARG A 35 -6.36 -3.12 -4.62
CA ARG A 35 -7.49 -3.43 -5.52
C ARG A 35 -7.56 -4.92 -5.86
N ASN A 36 -6.43 -5.55 -6.12
CA ASN A 36 -6.36 -6.97 -6.45
C ASN A 36 -6.79 -7.83 -5.26
N LEU A 37 -6.22 -7.59 -4.07
CA LEU A 37 -6.60 -8.30 -2.86
C LEU A 37 -8.06 -8.06 -2.49
N ASN A 38 -8.56 -6.82 -2.58
CA ASN A 38 -9.97 -6.55 -2.29
C ASN A 38 -10.93 -7.33 -3.21
N THR A 39 -10.59 -7.46 -4.49
CA THR A 39 -11.40 -8.23 -5.45
C THR A 39 -11.40 -9.72 -5.14
N ILE A 40 -10.21 -10.29 -4.92
CA ILE A 40 -10.04 -11.72 -4.62
C ILE A 40 -10.74 -12.06 -3.30
N GLU A 41 -10.46 -11.30 -2.24
CA GLU A 41 -10.94 -11.59 -0.90
C GLU A 41 -12.44 -11.32 -0.74
N THR A 42 -13.00 -10.32 -1.44
CA THR A 42 -14.47 -10.16 -1.48
C THR A 42 -15.15 -11.36 -2.16
N THR A 43 -14.51 -11.95 -3.17
CA THR A 43 -15.01 -13.18 -3.80
C THR A 43 -14.94 -14.37 -2.82
N VAL A 44 -13.83 -14.51 -2.10
CA VAL A 44 -13.67 -15.53 -1.04
C VAL A 44 -14.76 -15.38 0.01
N ILE A 45 -15.01 -14.16 0.51
CA ILE A 45 -16.05 -13.87 1.50
C ILE A 45 -17.43 -14.27 0.96
N GLY A 46 -17.75 -13.91 -0.28
CA GLY A 46 -19.03 -14.25 -0.90
C GLY A 46 -19.26 -15.76 -1.00
N VAL A 47 -18.27 -16.51 -1.48
CA VAL A 47 -18.33 -17.97 -1.61
C VAL A 47 -18.42 -18.65 -0.24
N ALA A 48 -17.60 -18.24 0.72
CA ALA A 48 -17.62 -18.79 2.08
C ALA A 48 -18.94 -18.49 2.79
N SER A 49 -19.51 -17.30 2.60
CA SER A 49 -20.81 -16.92 3.17
C SER A 49 -21.93 -17.77 2.60
N ALA A 50 -21.95 -18.00 1.28
CA ALA A 50 -22.94 -18.86 0.63
C ALA A 50 -22.83 -20.32 1.11
N ALA A 51 -21.60 -20.84 1.24
CA ALA A 51 -21.37 -22.19 1.77
C ALA A 51 -21.81 -22.32 3.23
N TRP A 52 -21.55 -21.30 4.06
CA TRP A 52 -21.97 -21.32 5.45
C TRP A 52 -23.49 -21.28 5.63
N LEU A 53 -24.20 -20.57 4.76
CA LEU A 53 -25.67 -20.60 4.73
C LEU A 53 -26.20 -22.01 4.39
N ALA A 54 -25.52 -22.74 3.50
CA ALA A 54 -25.88 -24.11 3.14
C ALA A 54 -25.54 -25.12 4.24
N GLU A 55 -24.45 -24.91 4.96
CA GLU A 55 -23.98 -25.77 6.06
C GLU A 55 -23.69 -24.97 7.34
N PRO A 56 -24.71 -24.52 8.09
CA PRO A 56 -24.53 -23.62 9.23
C PRO A 56 -23.66 -24.16 10.37
N GLY A 57 -23.63 -25.49 10.52
CA GLY A 57 -22.83 -26.18 11.53
C GLY A 57 -21.33 -26.22 11.23
N ASN A 58 -20.91 -25.91 10.00
CA ASN A 58 -19.51 -25.89 9.62
C ASN A 58 -18.90 -24.51 9.89
N THR A 59 -18.25 -24.38 11.05
CA THR A 59 -17.69 -23.09 11.50
C THR A 59 -16.41 -22.68 10.77
N ALA A 60 -15.79 -23.56 9.97
CA ALA A 60 -14.56 -23.24 9.24
C ALA A 60 -14.74 -22.07 8.25
N TYR A 61 -15.96 -21.87 7.73
CA TYR A 61 -16.27 -20.74 6.87
C TYR A 61 -16.13 -19.39 7.56
N LYS A 62 -16.37 -19.33 8.88
CA LYS A 62 -16.15 -18.13 9.68
C LYS A 62 -14.68 -17.72 9.64
N ASP A 63 -13.78 -18.68 9.86
CA ASP A 63 -12.34 -18.43 9.87
C ASP A 63 -11.84 -17.98 8.49
N ILE A 64 -12.40 -18.54 7.40
CA ILE A 64 -12.10 -18.12 6.04
C ILE A 64 -12.50 -16.66 5.81
N ILE A 65 -13.72 -16.27 6.22
CA ILE A 65 -14.22 -14.89 6.10
C ILE A 65 -13.37 -13.92 6.93
N GLU A 66 -13.02 -14.31 8.16
CA GLU A 66 -12.16 -13.50 9.02
C GLU A 66 -10.77 -13.30 8.44
N ASN A 67 -10.17 -14.35 7.87
CA ASN A 67 -8.86 -14.27 7.23
C ASN A 67 -8.89 -13.38 5.98
N ALA A 68 -9.91 -13.53 5.13
CA ALA A 68 -10.10 -12.66 3.97
C ALA A 68 -10.23 -11.18 4.37
N THR A 69 -10.99 -10.91 5.43
CA THR A 69 -11.15 -9.55 5.99
C THR A 69 -9.82 -8.98 6.50
N LYS A 70 -9.00 -9.81 7.16
CA LYS A 70 -7.64 -9.42 7.60
C LYS A 70 -6.73 -9.12 6.42
N THR A 71 -6.78 -9.91 5.35
CA THR A 71 -5.98 -9.66 4.13
C THR A 71 -6.36 -8.32 3.48
N ILE A 72 -7.64 -7.98 3.41
CA ILE A 72 -8.10 -6.67 2.93
C ILE A 72 -7.54 -5.54 3.81
N THR A 73 -7.63 -5.72 5.13
CA THR A 73 -7.12 -4.73 6.10
C THR A 73 -5.62 -4.52 5.95
N PHE A 74 -4.86 -5.60 5.83
CA PHE A 74 -3.42 -5.56 5.56
C PHE A 74 -3.11 -4.75 4.29
N ALA A 75 -3.89 -4.91 3.22
CA ALA A 75 -3.65 -4.19 1.98
C ALA A 75 -3.87 -2.67 2.12
N VAL A 76 -4.90 -2.27 2.87
CA VAL A 76 -5.17 -0.86 3.21
C VAL A 76 -4.03 -0.29 4.07
N GLU A 77 -3.59 -1.03 5.08
CA GLU A 77 -2.46 -0.63 5.93
C GLU A 77 -1.15 -0.52 5.14
N ASN A 78 -0.92 -1.44 4.20
CA ASN A 78 0.24 -1.39 3.31
C ASN A 78 0.24 -0.12 2.47
N LEU A 79 -0.88 0.22 1.83
CA LEU A 79 -1.03 1.46 1.09
C LEU A 79 -0.76 2.70 1.96
N ALA A 80 -1.36 2.76 3.15
CA ALA A 80 -1.16 3.87 4.07
C ALA A 80 0.31 4.02 4.48
N LYS A 81 0.99 2.88 4.76
CA LYS A 81 2.40 2.85 5.14
C LYS A 81 3.30 3.31 3.97
N VAL A 82 3.09 2.79 2.77
CA VAL A 82 3.86 3.18 1.58
C VAL A 82 3.66 4.67 1.28
N GLY A 83 2.41 5.17 1.35
CA GLY A 83 2.12 6.59 1.17
C GLY A 83 2.81 7.48 2.21
N THR A 84 2.79 7.08 3.48
CA THR A 84 3.42 7.84 4.58
C THR A 84 4.95 7.87 4.43
N VAL A 85 5.57 6.71 4.17
CA VAL A 85 7.03 6.63 3.95
C VAL A 85 7.43 7.43 2.70
N GLY A 86 6.66 7.32 1.62
CA GLY A 86 6.89 8.09 0.40
C GLY A 86 6.80 9.59 0.61
N ALA A 87 5.80 10.07 1.35
CA ALA A 87 5.67 11.47 1.71
C ALA A 87 6.85 11.98 2.55
N GLY A 88 7.37 11.14 3.46
CA GLY A 88 8.60 11.43 4.21
C GLY A 88 9.80 11.66 3.30
N VAL A 89 10.08 10.72 2.38
CA VAL A 89 11.19 10.83 1.42
C VAL A 89 11.08 12.11 0.58
N LEU A 90 9.88 12.46 0.12
CA LEU A 90 9.65 13.67 -0.67
C LEU A 90 9.85 14.96 0.14
N THR A 91 9.53 14.93 1.44
CA THR A 91 9.74 16.05 2.34
C THR A 91 11.23 16.25 2.61
N ASP A 92 11.95 15.15 2.86
CA ASP A 92 13.38 15.17 3.18
C ASP A 92 14.26 15.64 2.01
N LEU A 93 13.79 15.43 0.77
CA LEU A 93 14.52 15.83 -0.44
C LEU A 93 14.16 17.23 -0.95
N LYS A 94 13.13 17.87 -0.38
CA LYS A 94 12.73 19.23 -0.78
C LYS A 94 13.92 20.18 -0.61
N PRO A 95 14.36 20.88 -1.67
CA PRO A 95 15.40 21.90 -1.53
C PRO A 95 14.93 23.00 -0.58
N ASP A 96 15.85 23.48 0.27
CA ASP A 96 15.67 24.66 1.12
C ASP A 96 15.35 25.94 0.31
#